data_AF-A0A829F341-F1
#
_entry.id   AF-A0A829F341-F1
#
_cell.length_a   1.000
_cell.length_b   1.000
_cell.length_c   1.000
_cell.angle_alpha   90.00
_cell.angle_beta   90.00
_cell.angle_gamma   90.00
#
_symmetry.space_group_name_H-M   'P 1'
#
loop_
_entity.id
_entity.type
_entity.pdbx_description
1 polymer ?
#
loop_
_entity_poly.entity_id
_entity_poly.type
_entity_poly.pdbx_seq_one_letter_code
_entity_poly.pdbx_strand_id
1 'polypeptide(L)' 'MKTLDAIALTLLIVGGLNWLLVGLFELDLVAMIAGGSTTIFAKIIYIVVGICAIYCLKFFPMITRKVDERY' A
#
# COMPACT_ATOMS: atom_id res chain seq x y z
N MET A 1 14.64 -7.76 7.49
CA MET A 1 14.32 -8.90 6.60
C MET A 1 14.05 -8.32 5.22
N LYS A 2 15.07 -8.24 4.35
CA LYS A 2 15.00 -7.47 3.08
C LYS A 2 13.83 -7.91 2.17
N THR A 3 13.47 -9.18 2.19
CA THR A 3 12.37 -9.74 1.39
C THR A 3 11.00 -9.25 1.87
N LEU A 4 10.76 -9.19 3.18
CA LEU A 4 9.49 -8.72 3.74
C LEU A 4 9.29 -7.22 3.48
N ASP A 5 10.38 -6.46 3.56
CA ASP A 5 10.42 -5.04 3.22
C ASP A 5 10.00 -4.79 1.76
N ALA A 6 10.55 -5.58 0.83
CA ALA A 6 10.21 -5.49 -0.59
C ALA A 6 8.76 -5.90 -0.89
N ILE A 7 8.25 -6.96 -0.24
CA ILE A 7 6.86 -7.41 -0.41
C ILE A 7 5.89 -6.34 0.10
N ALA A 8 6.12 -5.79 1.30
CA ALA A 8 5.27 -4.75 1.86
C ALA A 8 5.25 -3.48 1.00
N LEU A 9 6.41 -3.07 0.47
CA LEU A 9 6.51 -1.92 -0.42
C LEU A 9 5.76 -2.16 -1.74
N THR A 10 5.90 -3.36 -2.31
CA THR A 10 5.22 -3.73 -3.57
C THR A 10 3.70 -3.70 -3.38
N LEU A 11 3.20 -4.32 -2.31
CA LEU A 11 1.76 -4.31 -1.99
C LEU A 11 1.25 -2.89 -1.73
N LEU A 12 2.04 -2.05 -1.06
CA LEU A 12 1.70 -0.65 -0.85
C LEU A 12 1.58 0.12 -2.18
N ILE A 13 2.52 -0.06 -3.10
CA ILE A 13 2.50 0.59 -4.42
C ILE A 13 1.25 0.16 -5.19
N VAL A 14 0.98 -1.15 -5.25
CA VAL A 14 -0.21 -1.69 -5.94
C VAL A 14 -1.51 -1.14 -5.32
N GLY A 15 -1.60 -1.12 -3.99
CA GLY A 15 -2.74 -0.55 -3.28
C GLY A 15 -2.91 0.95 -3.49
N GLY A 16 -1.82 1.71 -3.48
CA GLY A 16 -1.81 3.13 -3.79
C GLY A 16 -2.26 3.44 -5.22
N LEU A 17 -1.84 2.61 -6.19
CA LEU A 17 -2.33 2.70 -7.57
C LEU A 17 -3.84 2.39 -7.67
N ASN A 18 -4.36 1.41 -6.92
CA ASN A 18 -5.80 1.18 -6.86
C ASN A 18 -6.54 2.41 -6.30
N TRP A 19 -6.07 2.98 -5.19
CA TRP A 19 -6.70 4.19 -4.63
C TRP A 19 -6.57 5.43 -5.53
N LEU A 20 -5.49 5.54 -6.32
CA LEU A 20 -5.39 6.58 -7.34
C LEU A 20 -6.48 6.41 -8.40
N LEU A 21 -6.71 5.19 -8.89
CA LEU A 21 -7.76 4.88 -9.87
C LEU A 21 -9.15 5.16 -9.29
N VAL A 22 -9.39 4.80 -8.03
CA VAL A 22 -10.64 5.11 -7.32
C VAL A 22 -10.83 6.63 -7.20
N GLY A 23 -9.78 7.39 -6.88
CA GLY A 23 -9.88 8.84 -6.73
C GLY A 23 -10.07 9.60 -8.05
N LEU A 24 -9.46 9.12 -9.15
CA LEU A 24 -9.53 9.80 -10.45
C LEU A 24 -10.75 9.38 -11.29
N PHE A 25 -11.10 8.10 -11.24
CA PHE A 25 -12.06 7.49 -12.17
C PHE A 25 -13.19 6.73 -11.46
N GLU A 26 -13.22 6.72 -10.12
CA GLU A 26 -14.12 5.88 -9.32
C GLU A 26 -14.00 4.39 -9.63
N LEU A 27 -12.87 3.98 -10.24
CA LEU A 27 -12.58 2.61 -10.64
C LEU A 27 -11.82 1.87 -9.54
N ASP A 28 -12.51 0.97 -8.86
CA ASP A 28 -11.91 0.10 -7.85
C ASP A 28 -11.65 -1.29 -8.43
N LEU A 29 -10.40 -1.55 -8.84
CA LEU A 29 -9.99 -2.85 -9.39
C LEU A 29 -10.16 -3.97 -8.37
N VAL A 30 -9.89 -3.69 -7.09
CA VAL A 30 -10.08 -4.67 -6.02
C VAL A 30 -11.56 -5.03 -5.86
N ALA A 31 -12.45 -4.04 -5.88
CA ALA A 31 -13.88 -4.30 -5.85
C ALA A 31 -14.36 -5.04 -7.12
N MET A 32 -13.84 -4.68 -8.30
CA MET A 32 -14.19 -5.32 -9.57
C MET A 32 -13.86 -6.82 -9.56
N ILE A 33 -12.67 -7.21 -9.09
CA ILE A 33 -12.28 -8.62 -9.02
C ILE A 33 -12.94 -9.37 -7.86
N ALA A 34 -13.25 -8.68 -6.76
CA ALA A 34 -13.85 -9.27 -5.57
C ALA A 34 -15.38 -9.41 -5.65
N GLY A 35 -16.02 -8.84 -6.67
CA GLY A 35 -17.49 -8.83 -6.81
C GLY A 35 -18.20 -7.74 -5.99
N GLY A 36 -17.48 -6.71 -5.57
CA GLY A 36 -18.00 -5.53 -4.87
C GLY A 36 -17.11 -5.08 -3.71
N SER A 37 -17.10 -3.77 -3.44
CA SER A 37 -16.28 -3.15 -2.37
C SER A 37 -16.75 -3.52 -0.96
N THR A 38 -18.00 -3.96 -0.82
CA THR A 38 -18.60 -4.37 0.46
C THR A 38 -18.34 -5.84 0.79
N THR A 39 -17.81 -6.62 -0.16
CA THR A 39 -17.51 -8.05 0.02
C THR A 39 -16.45 -8.25 1.08
N ILE A 40 -16.53 -9.38 1.80
CA ILE A 40 -15.54 -9.75 2.81
C ILE A 40 -14.15 -9.89 2.16
N PHE A 41 -14.09 -10.40 0.93
CA PHE A 41 -12.86 -10.58 0.19
C PHE A 41 -12.17 -9.24 -0.14
N ALA A 42 -12.91 -8.24 -0.65
CA ALA A 42 -12.36 -6.91 -0.88
C ALA A 42 -11.84 -6.27 0.41
N LYS A 43 -12.60 -6.37 1.50
CA LYS A 43 -12.21 -5.84 2.82
C LYS A 43 -10.89 -6.44 3.30
N ILE A 44 -10.69 -7.74 3.14
CA ILE A 44 -9.42 -8.40 3.51
C ILE A 44 -8.26 -7.79 2.73
N ILE A 45 -8.43 -7.60 1.41
CA ILE A 45 -7.38 -7.00 0.56
C ILE A 45 -7.06 -5.57 1.04
N TYR A 46 -8.07 -4.73 1.29
CA TYR A 46 -7.85 -3.37 1.78
C TYR A 46 -7.14 -3.34 3.14
N ILE A 47 -7.50 -4.25 4.06
CA ILE A 47 -6.85 -4.36 5.37
C ILE A 47 -5.38 -4.76 5.22
N VAL A 48 -5.07 -5.77 4.38
CA VAL A 48 -3.70 -6.21 4.14
C VAL A 48 -2.86 -5.09 3.53
N VAL A 49 -3.39 -4.39 2.53
CA VAL A 49 -2.73 -3.22 1.92
C VAL A 49 -2.47 -2.13 2.97
N GLY A 50 -3.46 -1.85 3.84
CA GLY A 50 -3.32 -0.86 4.92
C GLY A 50 -2.26 -1.24 5.95
N ILE A 51 -2.18 -2.53 6.33
CA ILE A 51 -1.13 -3.03 7.22
C ILE A 51 0.24 -2.89 6.57
N CYS A 52 0.36 -3.18 5.27
CA CYS A 52 1.60 -2.96 4.52
C CYS A 52 2.00 -1.48 4.49
N ALA A 53 1.03 -0.57 4.35
CA ALA A 53 1.28 0.87 4.43
C ALA A 53 1.88 1.29 5.79
N ILE A 54 1.26 0.84 6.88
CA ILE A 54 1.73 1.10 8.25
C ILE A 54 3.13 0.52 8.45
N TYR A 55 3.37 -0.70 7.97
CA TYR A 55 4.70 -1.32 8.03
C TYR A 55 5.77 -0.49 7.32
N CYS A 56 5.43 0.09 6.16
CA CYS A 56 6.36 0.91 5.38
C CYS A 56 6.68 2.26 6.03
N LEU A 57 5.87 2.76 6.99
CA LEU A 57 6.18 4.00 7.71
C LEU A 57 7.52 3.95 8.43
N LYS A 58 8.00 2.77 8.82
CA LYS A 58 9.34 2.60 9.43
C LYS A 58 10.49 3.03 8.51
N PHE A 59 10.28 3.04 7.19
CA PHE A 59 11.29 3.48 6.22
C PHE A 59 11.44 4.99 6.19
N PHE A 60 10.41 5.75 6.61
CA PHE A 60 10.42 7.21 6.59
C PHE A 60 11.61 7.83 7.37
N PRO A 61 11.85 7.50 8.66
CA PRO A 61 13.00 8.04 9.39
C PRO A 61 14.36 7.57 8.84
N MET A 62 14.41 6.39 8.20
CA MET A 62 15.63 5.89 7.55
C MET A 62 16.00 6.73 6.32
N ILE A 63 14.99 7.17 5.54
CA ILE A 63 15.19 8.04 4.39
C ILE A 63 15.64 9.44 4.85
N THR A 64 14.99 9.99 5.89
CA THR A 64 15.30 11.32 6.41
C THR A 64 16.71 11.40 7.03
N ARG A 65 17.15 10.40 7.80
CA ARG A 65 18.49 10.41 8.41
C ARG A 65 19.65 10.40 7.40
N LYS A 66 19.45 9.82 6.22
CA LYS A 66 20.47 9.80 5.16
C LYS A 66 20.75 11.18 4.57
N VAL A 67 19.87 12.15 4.82
CA VAL A 67 20.06 13.54 4.41
C VAL A 67 21.00 14.24 5.38
N ASP A 68 20.85 14.05 6.70
CA ASP A 68 21.67 14.73 7.71
C ASP A 68 23.13 14.26 7.77
N GLU A 69 23.42 12.98 7.50
CA GLU A 69 24.82 12.48 7.51
C GLU A 69 25.63 12.85 6.25
N ARG A 70 25.02 13.55 5.29
CA ARG A 70 25.67 13.97 4.04
C ARG A 70 25.99 15.47 3.97
N TYR A 71 25.72 16.21 5.04
CA TYR A 71 26.12 17.61 5.25
C TYR A 71 26.96 17.71 6.53
#